data_AF-A0A7W6H5P0-F1
#
_entry.id   AF-A0A7W6H5P0-F1
#
_cell.length_a   1.000
_cell.length_b   1.000
_cell.length_c   1.000
_cell.angle_alpha   90.00
_cell.angle_beta   90.00
_cell.angle_gamma   90.00
#
_symmetry.space_group_name_H-M   'P 1'
#
loop_
_entity.id
_entity.type
_entity.pdbx_description
1 polymer ?
#
loop_
_entity_poly.entity_id
_entity_poly.type
_entity_poly.pdbx_seq_one_letter_code
_entity_poly.pdbx_strand_id
1 'polypeptide(L)' 'MAEDLGFDRDARGTMDYAEHNRTYAGFLGLVKYGSIGVVAILLGMLVGLIVGGGVIMSLLTVIVFAALAVVFLK' A
#
# COMPACT_ATOMS: atom_id res chain seq x y z
N MET A 1 -4.79 43.58 12.66
CA MET A 1 -4.63 42.78 13.90
C MET A 1 -5.44 41.50 13.73
N ALA A 2 -4.81 40.44 13.25
CA ALA A 2 -5.40 39.11 13.11
C ALA A 2 -4.43 38.08 13.73
N GLU A 3 -4.00 38.35 14.97
CA GLU A 3 -2.88 37.64 15.59
C GLU A 3 -3.23 36.88 16.86
N ASP A 4 -4.50 36.74 17.22
CA ASP A 4 -4.86 35.87 18.35
C ASP A 4 -6.11 35.05 18.04
N LEU A 5 -5.88 33.84 17.53
CA LEU A 5 -6.91 32.83 17.32
C LEU A 5 -7.20 32.02 18.60
N GLY A 6 -6.70 32.44 19.78
CA GLY A 6 -6.97 31.77 21.05
C GLY A 6 -6.49 30.31 21.12
N PHE A 7 -5.65 29.89 20.16
CA PHE A 7 -4.93 28.63 20.20
C PHE A 7 -3.57 28.90 20.81
N ASP A 8 -3.37 28.39 22.02
CA ASP A 8 -2.09 28.41 22.71
C ASP A 8 -1.04 27.68 21.84
N ARG A 9 -0.08 28.44 21.30
CA ARG A 9 1.00 27.90 20.44
C ARG A 9 1.93 26.94 21.20
N ASP A 10 1.91 27.02 22.53
CA ASP A 10 2.72 26.23 23.45
C ASP A 10 1.90 25.17 24.20
N ALA A 11 0.57 25.13 24.02
CA ALA A 11 -0.27 24.02 24.43
C ALA A 11 0.06 22.81 23.57
N ARG A 12 1.10 22.09 23.98
CA ARG A 12 1.34 20.68 23.64
C ARG A 12 0.27 19.83 24.33
N GLY A 13 -1.01 20.13 24.07
CA GLY A 13 -2.10 19.26 24.46
C GLY A 13 -1.87 17.89 23.84
N THR A 14 -2.11 16.83 24.62
CA THR A 14 -2.07 15.46 24.11
C THR A 14 -3.09 15.33 23.00
N MET A 15 -2.64 15.48 21.75
CA MET A 15 -3.49 15.33 20.57
C MET A 15 -3.99 13.89 20.52
N ASP A 16 -5.30 13.71 20.33
CA ASP A 16 -5.88 12.38 20.17
C ASP A 16 -5.46 11.81 18.81
N TYR A 17 -4.57 10.82 18.84
CA TYR A 17 -4.03 10.15 17.65
C TYR A 17 -4.75 8.85 17.30
N ALA A 18 -5.82 8.47 18.01
CA ALA A 18 -6.46 7.18 17.79
C ALA A 18 -6.94 7.02 16.33
N GLU A 19 -7.63 8.03 15.78
CA GLU A 19 -8.12 8.00 14.40
C GLU A 19 -7.02 8.26 13.36
N HIS A 20 -6.00 9.07 13.70
CA HIS A 20 -4.84 9.28 12.85
C HIS A 20 -4.10 7.96 12.62
N ASN A 21 -3.79 7.24 13.70
CA ASN A 21 -3.09 5.95 13.63
C ASN A 21 -3.90 4.91 12.86
N ARG A 22 -5.22 4.87 13.05
CA ARG A 22 -6.11 3.97 12.32
C ARG A 22 -6.10 4.24 10.81
N THR A 23 -6.25 5.50 10.43
CA THR A 23 -6.26 5.90 9.00
C THR A 23 -4.90 5.68 8.36
N TYR A 24 -3.82 6.03 9.07
CA TYR A 24 -2.45 5.83 8.60
C TYR A 24 -2.12 4.34 8.41
N ALA A 25 -2.53 3.47 9.33
CA ALA A 25 -2.38 2.03 9.17
C ALA A 25 -3.14 1.50 7.94
N GLY A 26 -4.36 2.01 7.70
CA GLY A 26 -5.12 1.71 6.49
C GLY A 26 -4.41 2.16 5.21
N PHE A 27 -3.89 3.39 5.19
CA PHE A 27 -3.10 3.93 4.08
C PHE A 27 -1.87 3.08 3.79
N LEU A 28 -1.09 2.72 4.82
CA LEU A 28 0.07 1.85 4.67
C LEU A 28 -0.30 0.49 4.09
N GLY A 29 -1.40 -0.11 4.57
CA GLY A 29 -1.92 -1.37 4.02
C GLY A 29 -2.29 -1.24 2.55
N LEU A 30 -3.03 -0.19 2.19
CA LEU A 30 -3.46 0.06 0.81
C LEU A 30 -2.27 0.25 -0.12
N VAL A 31 -1.28 1.06 0.26
CA VAL A 31 -0.08 1.28 -0.56
C VAL A 31 0.73 -0.01 -0.68
N LYS A 32 0.97 -0.73 0.43
CA LYS A 32 1.73 -1.98 0.44
C LYS A 32 1.11 -3.03 -0.49
N TYR A 33 -0.16 -3.37 -0.27
CA TYR A 33 -0.82 -4.41 -1.06
C TYR A 33 -1.19 -3.93 -2.47
N GLY A 34 -1.49 -2.65 -2.64
CA GLY A 34 -1.74 -2.04 -3.95
C GLY A 34 -0.51 -2.08 -4.85
N SER A 35 0.67 -1.70 -4.33
CA SER A 35 1.93 -1.79 -5.08
C SER A 35 2.28 -3.23 -5.45
N ILE A 36 2.10 -4.19 -4.54
CA ILE A 36 2.28 -5.62 -4.85
C ILE A 36 1.36 -6.05 -6.00
N GLY A 37 0.09 -5.64 -5.97
CA GLY A 37 -0.87 -5.96 -7.02
C GLY A 37 -0.47 -5.43 -8.39
N VAL A 38 -0.02 -4.17 -8.47
CA VAL A 38 0.46 -3.56 -9.73
C VAL A 38 1.64 -4.35 -10.30
N VAL A 39 2.65 -4.65 -9.48
CA VAL A 39 3.83 -5.41 -9.94
C VAL A 39 3.45 -6.83 -10.36
N ALA A 40 2.56 -7.50 -9.61
CA ALA A 40 2.09 -8.85 -9.94
C ALA A 40 1.42 -8.88 -11.32
N ILE A 41 0.56 -7.91 -11.63
CA ILE A 41 -0.10 -7.79 -12.94
C ILE A 41 0.93 -7.57 -14.04
N LEU A 42 1.89 -6.67 -13.85
CA LEU A 42 2.94 -6.41 -14.84
C LEU A 42 3.76 -7.67 -15.15
N LEU A 43 4.10 -8.47 -14.13
CA LEU A 43 4.79 -9.75 -14.31
C LEU A 43 3.91 -10.80 -15.01
N GLY A 44 2.63 -10.85 -14.65
CA GLY A 44 1.66 -11.70 -15.34
C GLY A 44 1.56 -11.35 -16.83
N MET A 45 1.50 -10.07 -17.16
CA MET A 45 1.49 -9.59 -18.55
C MET A 45 2.79 -9.93 -19.27
N LEU A 46 3.94 -9.75 -18.62
CA LEU A 46 5.25 -10.13 -19.17
C LEU A 46 5.28 -11.61 -19.57
N VAL A 47 4.86 -12.51 -18.66
CA VAL A 47 4.87 -13.95 -18.93
C VAL A 47 3.82 -14.35 -19.96
N GLY A 48 2.61 -13.79 -19.88
CA GLY A 48 1.51 -14.14 -20.76
C GLY A 48 1.67 -13.63 -22.19
N LEU A 49 2.14 -12.40 -22.37
CA LEU A 49 2.15 -11.71 -23.67
C LEU A 49 3.53 -11.72 -24.34
N ILE A 50 4.62 -11.58 -23.58
CA ILE A 50 5.98 -11.47 -24.15
C ILE A 50 6.68 -12.82 -24.18
N VAL A 51 6.69 -13.54 -23.05
CA VAL A 51 7.36 -14.85 -22.95
C VAL A 51 6.58 -15.95 -23.67
N GLY A 52 5.27 -15.76 -23.90
CA GLY A 52 4.41 -16.74 -24.57
C GLY A 52 3.93 -17.88 -23.67
N GLY A 53 3.94 -17.70 -22.34
CA GLY A 53 3.49 -18.72 -21.37
C GLY A 53 1.98 -18.97 -21.35
N GLY A 54 1.20 -18.19 -22.10
CA GLY A 54 -0.27 -18.28 -22.12
C GLY A 54 -0.92 -17.87 -20.79
N VAL A 55 -2.25 -18.03 -20.72
CA VAL A 55 -3.06 -17.54 -19.59
C VAL A 55 -2.75 -18.29 -18.28
N ILE A 56 -2.50 -19.60 -18.34
CA ILE A 56 -2.27 -20.41 -17.14
C ILE A 56 -0.95 -20.01 -16.45
N MET A 57 0.15 -19.89 -17.20
CA MET A 57 1.43 -19.50 -16.62
C MET A 57 1.44 -18.04 -16.16
N SER A 58 0.70 -17.17 -16.85
CA SER A 58 0.48 -15.79 -16.42
C SER A 58 -0.22 -15.73 -15.05
N LEU A 59 -1.32 -16.45 -14.87
CA LEU A 59 -2.06 -16.49 -13.59
C LEU A 59 -1.22 -17.12 -12.47
N LEU A 60 -0.48 -18.19 -12.76
CA LEU A 60 0.44 -18.78 -11.79
C LEU A 60 1.52 -17.78 -11.36
N THR A 61 2.09 -17.01 -12.31
CA THR A 61 3.09 -15.98 -12.00
C THR A 61 2.53 -14.91 -11.07
N VAL A 62 1.32 -14.42 -11.33
CA VAL A 62 0.63 -13.42 -10.49
C VAL A 62 0.44 -13.97 -9.07
N ILE A 63 -0.09 -15.19 -8.93
CA ILE A 63 -0.40 -15.79 -7.63
C ILE A 63 0.87 -16.07 -6.84
N VAL A 64 1.87 -16.68 -7.46
CA VAL A 64 3.14 -17.03 -6.80
C VAL A 64 3.87 -15.76 -6.38
N PHE A 65 3.99 -14.76 -7.26
CA PHE A 65 4.65 -13.51 -6.91
C PHE A 65 3.91 -12.78 -5.78
N ALA A 66 2.58 -12.65 -5.86
CA ALA A 66 1.80 -11.99 -4.82
C ALA A 66 1.93 -12.70 -3.46
N ALA A 67 1.86 -14.04 -3.44
CA ALA A 67 2.05 -14.82 -2.22
C ALA A 67 3.45 -14.62 -1.62
N LEU A 68 4.50 -14.70 -2.44
CA LEU A 68 5.88 -14.47 -2.00
C LEU A 68 6.07 -13.05 -1.47
N ALA A 69 5.56 -12.04 -2.16
CA ALA A 69 5.66 -10.65 -1.76
C ALA A 69 4.94 -10.39 -0.42
N VAL A 70 3.75 -10.97 -0.22
CA VAL A 70 3.01 -10.85 1.06
C VAL A 70 3.74 -11.54 2.21
N VAL A 71 4.34 -12.70 1.98
CA VAL A 71 5.10 -13.43 3.00
C VAL A 71 6.42 -12.72 3.33
N PHE A 72 7.12 -12.17 2.33
CA PHE A 72 8.41 -11.53 2.52
C PHE A 72 8.31 -10.13 3.12
N LEU A 73 7.32 -9.34 2.70
CA LEU A 73 7.10 -7.98 3.22
C LEU A 73 6.31 -7.98 4.54
N LYS A 74 6.13 -9.12 5.21
CA LYS A 74 5.27 -9.24 6.39
C LYS A 74 5.63 -8.23 7.48
#